data_AF-A0A956AI16-F1
#
_entry.id   AF-A0A956AI16-F1
#
_cell.length_a   1.000
_cell.length_b   1.000
_cell.length_c   1.000
_cell.angle_alpha   90.00
_cell.angle_beta   90.00
_cell.angle_gamma   90.00
#
_symmetry.space_group_name_H-M   'P 1'
#
loop_
_entity.id
_entity.type
_entity.pdbx_description
1 polymer ?
#
loop_
_entity_poly.entity_id
_entity_poly.type
_entity_poly.pdbx_seq_one_letter_code
_entity_poly.pdbx_strand_id
1 'polypeptide(L)'
;IVVAPGTHTLRFGDGAEHQQVRVELNVEAGRTTVVPAAYAALEIQVVDPQFVPFRGTYELINMDDREVVGLGFGADALLGEQLRVWVLPPGTYKIVQSGGTYRDRTNFSTVRLLPGEMT
;
A
#
# COMPACT_ATOMS: atom_id res chain seq x y z
N ILE A 1 -7.53 -17.61 10.60
CA ILE A 1 -8.91 -17.17 10.93
C ILE A 1 -9.82 -18.37 10.70
N VAL A 2 -10.74 -18.66 11.62
CA VAL A 2 -11.70 -19.77 11.46
C VAL A 2 -13.05 -19.17 11.09
N VAL A 3 -13.69 -19.69 10.05
CA VAL A 3 -14.99 -19.23 9.54
C VAL A 3 -15.88 -20.42 9.20
N ALA A 4 -17.20 -20.21 9.15
CA ALA A 4 -18.14 -21.23 8.71
C ALA A 4 -17.93 -21.58 7.22
N PRO A 5 -18.23 -22.80 6.76
CA PRO A 5 -18.18 -23.14 5.34
C PRO A 5 -19.13 -22.26 4.52
N GLY A 6 -18.74 -21.93 3.28
CA GLY A 6 -19.53 -21.13 2.35
C GLY A 6 -18.73 -20.05 1.62
N THR A 7 -19.43 -19.20 0.87
CA THR A 7 -18.84 -18.07 0.16
C THR A 7 -18.62 -16.90 1.11
N HIS A 8 -17.39 -16.39 1.13
CA HIS A 8 -16.98 -15.24 1.94
C HIS A 8 -16.30 -14.18 1.07
N THR A 9 -16.47 -12.92 1.44
CA THR A 9 -15.69 -11.81 0.88
C THR A 9 -14.65 -11.40 1.90
N LEU A 10 -13.37 -11.56 1.54
CA LEU A 10 -12.26 -11.02 2.31
C LEU A 10 -11.93 -9.62 1.78
N ARG A 11 -11.86 -8.65 2.70
CA ARG A 11 -11.39 -7.28 2.43
C ARG A 11 -10.22 -6.95 3.34
N PHE A 12 -9.14 -6.41 2.78
CA PHE A 12 -7.93 -6.07 3.51
C PHE A 12 -7.07 -5.07 2.75
N GLY A 13 -6.12 -4.45 3.45
CA GLY A 13 -5.20 -3.45 2.90
C GLY A 13 -5.44 -2.05 3.46
N ASP A 14 -4.60 -1.11 3.03
CA ASP A 14 -4.65 0.29 3.41
C ASP A 14 -5.63 1.10 2.53
N GLY A 15 -6.01 2.29 3.03
CA GLY A 15 -6.93 3.19 2.34
C GLY A 15 -8.40 3.02 2.75
N ALA A 16 -9.28 3.69 2.00
CA ALA A 16 -10.73 3.58 2.19
C ALA A 16 -11.26 2.20 1.76
N GLU A 17 -12.48 1.87 2.19
CA GLU A 17 -13.08 0.55 1.98
C GLU A 17 -13.10 0.09 0.50
N HIS A 18 -13.34 1.02 -0.42
CA HIS A 18 -13.38 0.75 -1.86
C HIS A 18 -12.00 0.68 -2.52
N GLN A 19 -10.96 1.13 -1.83
CA GLN A 19 -9.56 1.07 -2.27
C GLN A 19 -8.85 -0.20 -1.79
N GLN A 20 -9.46 -0.93 -0.86
CA GLN A 20 -8.91 -2.18 -0.32
C GLN A 20 -9.02 -3.34 -1.30
N VAL A 21 -8.13 -4.32 -1.13
CA VAL A 21 -8.18 -5.58 -1.87
C VAL A 21 -9.43 -6.34 -1.48
N ARG A 22 -10.20 -6.80 -2.48
CA ARG A 22 -11.40 -7.62 -2.30
C ARG A 22 -11.21 -8.97 -2.98
N VAL A 23 -11.37 -10.06 -2.23
CA VAL A 23 -11.28 -11.43 -2.75
C VAL A 23 -12.51 -12.21 -2.32
N GLU A 24 -13.19 -12.82 -3.30
CA GLU A 24 -14.27 -13.78 -3.03
C GLU A 24 -13.68 -15.18 -2.93
N LEU A 25 -14.01 -15.87 -1.84
CA LEU A 25 -13.43 -17.16 -1.49
C LEU A 25 -14.55 -18.14 -1.14
N ASN A 26 -14.43 -19.38 -1.60
CA ASN A 26 -15.30 -20.47 -1.17
C ASN A 26 -14.56 -21.33 -0.14
N VAL A 27 -15.04 -21.34 1.10
CA VAL A 27 -14.44 -22.11 2.20
C VAL A 27 -15.19 -23.42 2.35
N GLU A 28 -14.49 -24.53 2.20
CA GLU A 28 -15.02 -25.88 2.40
C GLU A 28 -14.78 -26.37 3.84
N ALA A 29 -15.70 -27.17 4.38
CA ALA A 29 -15.60 -27.70 5.73
C ALA A 29 -14.32 -28.55 5.91
N GLY A 30 -13.58 -28.28 6.99
CA GLY A 30 -12.35 -29.00 7.31
C GLY A 30 -11.16 -28.71 6.40
N ARG A 31 -11.25 -27.73 5.50
CA ARG A 31 -10.16 -27.33 4.59
C ARG A 31 -9.66 -25.92 4.88
N THR A 32 -8.38 -25.70 4.60
CA THR A 32 -7.76 -24.37 4.57
C THR A 32 -7.81 -23.83 3.15
N THR A 33 -8.42 -22.66 2.96
CA THR A 33 -8.41 -21.96 1.67
C THR A 33 -7.29 -20.90 1.70
N VAL A 34 -6.37 -20.98 0.75
CA VAL A 34 -5.28 -20.02 0.60
C VAL A 34 -5.78 -18.84 -0.22
N VAL A 35 -5.58 -17.63 0.29
CA VAL A 35 -5.92 -16.40 -0.44
C VAL A 35 -4.87 -16.21 -1.55
N PRO A 36 -5.27 -16.00 -2.81
CA PRO A 36 -4.34 -15.64 -3.86
C PRO A 36 -3.54 -14.38 -3.49
N ALA A 37 -2.32 -14.26 -4.03
CA ALA A 37 -1.50 -13.05 -3.90
C ALA A 37 -2.08 -11.89 -4.73
N ALA A 38 -3.27 -11.42 -4.34
CA ALA A 38 -4.05 -10.38 -5.01
C ALA A 38 -3.72 -8.96 -4.49
N TYR A 39 -2.63 -8.82 -3.75
CA TYR A 39 -2.16 -7.58 -3.14
C TYR A 39 -0.68 -7.39 -3.46
N ALA A 40 -0.18 -6.18 -3.27
CA ALA A 40 1.22 -5.83 -3.30
C ALA A 40 1.61 -5.12 -2.00
N ALA A 41 2.90 -5.20 -1.65
CA ALA A 41 3.47 -4.47 -0.53
C ALA A 41 4.34 -3.32 -1.05
N LEU A 42 4.29 -2.16 -0.38
CA LEU A 42 5.09 -0.99 -0.72
C LEU A 42 5.72 -0.39 0.54
N GLU A 43 7.04 -0.26 0.55
CA GLU A 43 7.77 0.54 1.53
C GLU A 43 8.28 1.83 0.90
N ILE A 44 8.22 2.94 1.63
CA ILE A 44 8.59 4.25 1.11
C ILE A 44 9.62 4.89 2.03
N GLN A 45 10.87 4.94 1.58
CA GLN A 45 11.93 5.69 2.26
C GLN A 45 11.96 7.12 1.74
N VAL A 46 11.87 8.09 2.66
CA VAL A 46 12.03 9.51 2.34
C VAL A 46 13.45 9.93 2.68
N VAL A 47 14.12 10.55 1.71
CA VAL A 47 15.52 10.96 1.82
C VAL A 47 15.70 12.43 1.46
N ASP A 48 16.70 13.06 2.06
CA ASP A 48 17.10 14.43 1.73
C ASP A 48 17.94 14.49 0.43
N PRO A 49 18.39 15.68 -0.04
CA PRO A 49 19.23 15.78 -1.23
C PRO A 49 20.59 15.07 -1.15
N GLN A 50 21.04 14.72 0.06
CA GLN A 50 22.26 13.96 0.33
C GLN A 50 21.97 12.45 0.47
N PHE A 51 20.74 12.00 0.19
CA PHE A 51 20.25 10.63 0.36
C PHE A 51 20.24 10.14 1.82
N VAL A 52 20.19 11.05 2.78
CA VAL A 52 20.05 10.71 4.20
C VAL A 52 18.56 10.45 4.51
N PRO A 53 18.20 9.27 5.03
CA PRO A 53 16.82 8.99 5.44
C PRO A 53 16.39 9.90 6.57
N PHE A 54 15.17 10.42 6.47
CA PHE A 54 14.59 11.25 7.53
C PHE A 54 13.07 11.06 7.60
N ARG A 55 12.49 11.55 8.69
CA ARG A 55 11.05 11.48 8.96
C ARG A 55 10.23 12.52 8.16
N GLY A 56 10.38 12.50 6.84
CA GLY A 56 9.60 13.35 5.92
C GLY A 56 8.19 12.82 5.67
N THR A 57 7.25 13.69 5.35
CA THR A 57 5.85 13.32 5.08
C THR A 57 5.61 13.12 3.58
N TYR A 58 4.77 12.15 3.22
CA TYR A 58 4.34 11.93 1.85
C TYR A 58 2.86 11.53 1.79
N GLU A 59 2.26 11.68 0.62
CA GLU A 59 0.93 11.17 0.30
C GLU A 59 1.01 10.18 -0.85
N LEU A 60 0.23 9.11 -0.74
CA LEU A 60 0.10 8.09 -1.77
C LEU A 60 -1.20 8.32 -2.54
N ILE A 61 -1.10 8.37 -3.86
CA ILE A 61 -2.23 8.58 -4.77
C ILE A 61 -2.33 7.38 -5.72
N ASN A 62 -3.50 6.77 -5.81
CA ASN A 62 -3.78 5.76 -6.83
C ASN A 62 -3.97 6.47 -8.18
N MET A 63 -3.23 6.06 -9.22
CA MET A 63 -3.27 6.76 -10.50
C MET A 63 -4.46 6.39 -11.39
N ASP A 64 -5.17 5.30 -11.08
CA ASP A 64 -6.34 4.86 -11.85
C ASP A 64 -7.55 5.78 -11.61
N ASP A 65 -7.83 6.11 -10.34
CA ASP A 65 -8.94 6.99 -9.92
C ASP A 65 -8.47 8.38 -9.44
N ARG A 66 -7.17 8.57 -9.24
CA ARG A 66 -6.53 9.80 -8.73
C ARG A 66 -6.92 10.15 -7.31
N GLU A 67 -7.38 9.16 -6.56
CA GLU A 67 -7.71 9.34 -5.15
C GLU A 67 -6.47 9.21 -4.26
N VAL A 68 -6.47 9.99 -3.18
CA VAL A 68 -5.49 9.85 -2.11
C VAL A 68 -5.82 8.59 -1.33
N VAL A 69 -4.85 7.69 -1.22
CA VAL A 69 -4.93 6.46 -0.42
C VAL A 69 -4.65 6.78 1.05
N GLY A 70 -3.65 7.62 1.31
CA GLY A 70 -3.34 8.08 2.65
C GLY A 70 -2.02 8.83 2.80
N LEU A 71 -1.80 9.31 4.03
CA LEU A 71 -0.59 9.97 4.48
C LEU A 71 0.39 8.94 5.07
N GLY A 72 1.68 9.10 4.78
CA GLY A 72 2.75 8.34 5.41
C GLY A 72 3.93 9.21 5.83
N PHE A 73 4.84 8.58 6.57
CA PHE A 73 6.07 9.19 7.06
C PHE A 73 7.23 8.28 6.66
N GLY A 74 8.34 8.88 6.26
CA GLY A 74 9.64 8.21 6.30
C GLY A 74 10.01 7.87 7.73
N ALA A 75 11.12 7.15 7.89
CA ALA A 75 11.64 6.77 9.19
C ALA A 75 13.03 7.37 9.39
N ASP A 76 13.29 7.82 10.62
CA ASP A 76 14.66 8.11 11.06
C ASP A 76 15.34 6.82 11.53
N ALA A 77 16.27 6.32 10.69
CA ALA A 77 17.01 5.11 10.98
C ALA A 77 17.93 5.23 12.21
N LEU A 78 18.44 6.44 12.53
CA LEU A 78 19.32 6.66 13.68
C LEU A 78 18.56 6.55 15.00
N LEU A 79 17.26 6.86 14.99
CA LEU A 79 16.37 6.71 16.12
C LEU A 79 15.72 5.31 16.20
N GLY A 80 16.06 4.41 15.28
CA GLY A 80 15.51 3.05 15.21
C GLY A 80 14.04 3.01 14.76
N GLU A 81 13.56 4.06 14.09
CA GLU A 81 12.22 4.06 13.51
C GLU A 81 12.12 3.06 12.35
N GLN A 82 10.97 2.41 12.22
CA GLN A 82 10.71 1.47 11.13
C GLN A 82 9.82 2.12 10.07
N LEU A 83 10.07 1.77 8.81
CA LEU A 83 9.18 2.14 7.72
C LEU A 83 7.84 1.42 7.87
N ARG A 84 6.78 2.12 7.51
CA ARG A 84 5.46 1.50 7.33
C ARG A 84 5.47 0.70 6.03
N VAL A 85 4.94 -0.52 6.09
CA VAL A 85 4.56 -1.30 4.91
C VAL A 85 3.12 -0.96 4.54
N TRP A 86 2.89 -0.53 3.31
CA TRP A 86 1.57 -0.39 2.73
C TRP A 86 1.16 -1.69 2.06
N VAL A 87 -0.06 -2.14 2.30
CA VAL A 87 -0.69 -3.29 1.63
C VAL A 87 -1.78 -2.78 0.71
N LEU A 88 -1.58 -2.90 -0.59
CA LEU A 88 -2.38 -2.22 -1.61
C LEU A 88 -2.82 -3.20 -2.70
N PRO A 89 -3.91 -2.91 -3.42
CA PRO A 89 -4.13 -3.54 -4.72
C PRO A 89 -2.94 -3.32 -5.66
N PRO A 90 -2.62 -4.28 -6.54
CA PRO A 90 -1.66 -4.06 -7.62
C PRO A 90 -2.15 -2.93 -8.54
N GLY A 91 -1.25 -2.05 -8.95
CA GLY A 91 -1.64 -0.83 -9.67
C GLY A 91 -0.50 0.15 -9.82
N THR A 92 -0.78 1.32 -10.38
CA THR A 92 0.19 2.41 -10.47
C THR A 92 -0.11 3.44 -9.40
N TYR A 93 0.88 3.75 -8.58
CA TYR A 93 0.75 4.73 -7.52
C TYR A 93 1.76 5.85 -7.69
N LYS A 94 1.35 7.05 -7.32
CA LYS A 94 2.21 8.21 -7.26
C LYS A 94 2.40 8.62 -5.81
N ILE A 95 3.66 8.84 -5.45
CA ILE A 95 4.08 9.28 -4.14
C ILE A 95 4.48 10.74 -4.30
N VAL A 96 3.86 11.63 -3.52
CA VAL A 96 4.12 13.07 -3.55
C VAL A 96 4.44 13.57 -2.16
N GLN A 97 5.12 14.71 -2.08
CA GLN A 97 5.22 15.46 -0.82
C GLN A 97 3.81 15.84 -0.33
N SER A 98 3.58 15.78 0.98
CA SER A 98 2.25 16.08 1.55
C SER A 98 1.73 17.46 1.17
N GLY A 99 0.45 17.54 0.81
CA GLY A 99 -0.18 18.74 0.26
C GLY A 99 0.04 18.91 -1.24
N GLY A 100 0.76 17.98 -1.87
CA GLY A 100 0.95 17.90 -3.31
C GLY A 100 -0.27 17.34 -4.04
N THR A 101 -0.14 17.20 -5.36
CA THR A 101 -1.19 16.69 -6.24
C THR A 101 -0.66 15.64 -7.22
N TYR A 102 -1.57 14.87 -7.83
CA TYR A 102 -1.19 13.92 -8.88
C TYR A 102 -0.50 14.57 -10.09
N ARG A 103 -0.57 15.90 -10.25
CA ARG A 103 0.06 16.65 -11.34
C ARG A 103 1.49 17.08 -11.04
N ASP A 104 1.95 16.93 -9.80
CA ASP A 104 3.24 17.47 -9.37
C ASP A 104 4.40 16.83 -10.14
N ARG A 105 5.39 17.65 -10.49
CA ARG A 105 6.57 17.21 -11.27
C ARG A 105 7.89 17.42 -10.51
N THR A 106 7.79 17.74 -9.22
CA THR A 106 8.92 17.96 -8.32
C THR A 106 8.68 17.12 -7.08
N ASN A 107 9.73 16.51 -6.53
CA ASN A 107 9.68 15.69 -5.31
C ASN A 107 8.56 14.63 -5.34
N PHE A 108 8.48 13.89 -6.46
CA PHE A 108 7.53 12.81 -6.64
C PHE A 108 8.23 11.54 -7.09
N SER A 109 7.61 10.40 -6.83
CA SER A 109 7.95 9.12 -7.44
C SER A 109 6.69 8.47 -8.00
N THR A 110 6.84 7.63 -9.02
CA THR A 110 5.74 6.83 -9.56
C THR A 110 6.20 5.39 -9.62
N VAL A 111 5.42 4.52 -8.98
CA VAL A 111 5.75 3.11 -8.81
C VAL A 111 4.61 2.25 -9.35
N ARG A 112 4.96 1.16 -10.02
CA ARG A 112 4.01 0.14 -10.43
C ARG A 112 4.16 -1.03 -9.48
N LEU A 113 3.08 -1.37 -8.79
CA LEU A 113 3.01 -2.50 -7.88
C LEU A 113 2.47 -3.73 -8.61
N LEU A 114 3.16 -4.85 -8.47
CA LEU A 114 2.76 -6.13 -9.06
C LEU A 114 2.20 -7.09 -7.98
N PRO A 115 1.26 -7.98 -8.33
CA PRO A 115 0.66 -8.90 -7.37
C PRO A 115 1.70 -9.82 -6.73
N GLY A 116 1.69 -9.91 -5.40
CA GLY A 116 2.58 -10.74 -4.60
C GLY A 116 4.00 -10.19 -4.42
N GLU A 117 4.29 -9.00 -4.92
CA GLU A 117 5.61 -8.38 -4.80
C GLU A 117 5.67 -7.35 -3.66
N MET A 118 6.87 -7.20 -3.12
CA MET A 118 7.25 -6.12 -2.21
C MET A 118 8.15 -5.16 -2.98
N THR A 119 7.79 -3.88 -3.00
CA THR A 119 8.52 -2.80 -3.68
C THR A 119 9.04 -1.77 -2.70
#